data_AF-A0A060BX72-F1
#
_entry.id   AF-A0A060BX72-F1
#
_cell.length_a   1.000
_cell.length_b   1.000
_cell.length_c   1.000
_cell.angle_alpha   90.00
_cell.angle_beta   90.00
_cell.angle_gamma   90.00
#
_symmetry.space_group_name_H-M   'P 1'
#
loop_
_entity.id
_entity.type
_entity.pdbx_description
1 polymer ?
#
loop_
_entity_poly.entity_id
_entity_poly.type
_entity_poly.pdbx_seq_one_letter_code
_entity_poly.pdbx_strand_id
1 'polypeptide(L)'
;LLSCPLPDTPNQYFAYLPVPALIAPNSYWLTVVYTATNGMALSQSWPVAVAEGDYELQELDLPPDRGALLTEDIQLPELEKVNAVWSQRTPMLYWTQPFSRPVSAEYPTTSPFGTRRTYYTGGPVSYHDGQDFGVPAGV
;
A
#
# COMPACT_ATOMS: atom_id res chain seq x y z
N LEU A 1 -14.36 4.08 -0.31
CA LEU A 1 -13.61 5.31 -0.62
C LEU A 1 -14.22 6.47 0.11
N LEU A 2 -13.38 7.32 0.69
CA LEU A 2 -13.82 8.46 1.48
C LEU A 2 -13.39 9.69 0.72
N SER A 3 -14.37 10.46 0.27
CA SER A 3 -14.12 11.76 -0.32
C SER A 3 -13.81 12.75 0.81
N CYS A 4 -12.73 13.50 0.66
CA CYS A 4 -12.41 14.65 1.48
C CYS A 4 -12.66 15.90 0.63
N PRO A 5 -13.41 16.90 1.13
CA PRO A 5 -13.59 18.15 0.41
C PRO A 5 -12.25 18.85 0.25
N LEU A 6 -11.99 19.41 -0.92
CA LEU A 6 -10.84 20.29 -1.12
C LEU A 6 -11.10 21.63 -0.44
N PRO A 7 -10.12 22.18 0.33
CA PRO A 7 -10.22 23.53 0.88
C PRO A 7 -10.50 24.55 -0.22
N ASP A 8 -11.37 25.52 0.06
CA ASP A 8 -11.65 26.69 -0.79
C ASP A 8 -12.25 26.41 -2.19
N THR A 9 -12.57 25.16 -2.52
CA THR A 9 -13.24 24.78 -3.77
C THR A 9 -14.52 24.00 -3.49
N PRO A 10 -15.68 24.68 -3.37
CA PRO A 10 -16.95 24.01 -3.13
C PRO A 10 -17.25 23.00 -4.26
N ASN A 11 -17.79 21.84 -3.89
CA ASN A 11 -18.11 20.70 -4.77
C ASN A 11 -16.91 19.97 -5.41
N GLN A 12 -15.68 20.25 -5.00
CA GLN A 12 -14.54 19.41 -5.36
C GLN A 12 -14.14 18.51 -4.20
N TYR A 13 -13.86 17.26 -4.53
CA TYR A 13 -13.50 16.23 -3.58
C TYR A 13 -12.30 15.45 -4.10
N PHE A 14 -11.46 14.99 -3.18
CA PHE A 14 -10.41 14.04 -3.48
C PHE A 14 -10.60 12.76 -2.67
N ALA A 15 -10.10 11.65 -3.19
CA ALA A 15 -10.06 10.36 -2.49
C ALA A 15 -8.80 9.61 -2.91
N TYR A 16 -8.28 8.78 -2.02
CA TYR A 16 -7.17 7.87 -2.34
C TYR A 16 -7.70 6.54 -2.82
N LEU A 17 -7.33 6.14 -4.03
CA LEU A 17 -7.64 4.83 -4.61
C LEU A 17 -6.38 3.96 -4.58
N PRO A 18 -6.19 3.10 -3.57
CA PRO A 18 -5.06 2.17 -3.55
C PRO A 18 -5.24 1.09 -4.62
N VAL A 19 -4.14 0.74 -5.29
CA VAL A 19 -4.06 -0.36 -6.25
C VAL A 19 -3.28 -1.49 -5.58
N PRO A 20 -3.84 -2.70 -5.37
CA PRO A 20 -3.12 -3.81 -4.75
C PRO A 20 -1.87 -4.17 -5.57
N ALA A 21 -0.72 -4.34 -4.93
CA ALA A 21 0.57 -4.52 -5.62
C ALA A 21 0.66 -5.79 -6.50
N LEU A 22 -0.22 -6.77 -6.24
CA LEU A 22 -0.29 -8.04 -6.96
C LEU A 22 -1.52 -8.13 -7.90
N ILE A 23 -2.30 -7.06 -8.04
CA ILE A 23 -3.41 -7.06 -8.99
C ILE A 23 -2.85 -7.17 -10.41
N ALA A 24 -3.51 -7.95 -11.28
CA ALA A 24 -3.05 -8.14 -12.64
C ALA A 24 -3.18 -6.83 -13.45
N PRO A 25 -2.27 -6.57 -14.41
CA PRO A 25 -2.45 -5.48 -15.37
C PRO A 25 -3.74 -5.67 -16.16
N ASN A 26 -4.67 -4.73 -16.04
CA ASN A 26 -5.96 -4.75 -16.74
C ASN A 26 -6.64 -3.38 -16.65
N SER A 27 -7.74 -3.22 -17.38
CA SER A 27 -8.70 -2.14 -17.19
C SER A 27 -9.73 -2.52 -16.12
N TYR A 28 -9.79 -1.74 -15.04
CA TYR A 28 -10.73 -1.93 -13.94
C TYR A 28 -11.77 -0.80 -13.94
N TRP A 29 -13.04 -1.12 -13.76
CA TRP A 29 -14.10 -0.11 -13.70
C TRP A 29 -14.12 0.59 -12.33
N LEU A 30 -13.91 1.91 -12.33
CA LEU A 30 -14.21 2.76 -11.19
C LEU A 30 -15.63 3.29 -11.35
N THR A 31 -16.45 3.13 -10.30
CA THR A 31 -17.80 3.71 -10.24
C THR A 31 -17.88 4.67 -9.06
N VAL A 32 -18.27 5.91 -9.33
CA VAL A 32 -18.52 6.94 -8.32
C VAL A 32 -20.01 7.23 -8.27
N VAL A 33 -20.59 7.06 -7.09
CA VAL A 33 -22.01 7.33 -6.82
C VAL A 33 -22.10 8.53 -5.89
N TYR A 34 -23.00 9.46 -6.21
CA TYR A 34 -23.21 10.68 -5.42
C TYR A 34 -24.68 11.10 -5.45
N THR A 35 -25.11 11.86 -4.44
CA THR A 35 -26.46 12.41 -4.35
C THR A 35 -26.42 13.88 -4.74
N ALA A 36 -27.18 14.26 -5.76
CA ALA A 36 -27.34 15.65 -6.18
C ALA A 36 -28.15 16.46 -5.16
N THR A 37 -28.08 17.79 -5.26
CA THR A 37 -28.81 18.71 -4.35
C THR A 37 -30.33 18.52 -4.37
N ASN A 38 -30.88 17.98 -5.46
CA ASN A 38 -32.30 17.64 -5.59
C ASN A 38 -32.65 16.24 -5.02
N GLY A 39 -31.71 15.56 -4.35
CA GLY A 39 -31.90 14.23 -3.77
C GLY A 39 -31.75 13.07 -4.75
N MET A 40 -31.48 13.32 -6.02
CA MET A 40 -31.33 12.28 -7.03
C MET A 40 -29.96 11.59 -6.91
N ALA A 41 -29.94 10.25 -6.91
CA ALA A 41 -28.71 9.49 -7.01
C ALA A 41 -28.18 9.53 -8.45
N LEU A 42 -26.92 9.90 -8.59
CA LEU A 42 -26.18 9.91 -9.85
C LEU A 42 -25.00 8.95 -9.74
N SER A 43 -24.62 8.37 -10.88
CA SER A 43 -23.49 7.46 -10.99
C SER A 43 -22.68 7.80 -12.23
N GLN A 44 -21.37 7.73 -12.10
CA GLN A 44 -20.43 7.84 -13.21
C GLN A 44 -19.43 6.70 -13.11
N SER A 45 -19.21 6.03 -14.25
CA SER A 45 -18.26 4.92 -14.34
C SER A 45 -17.27 5.17 -15.47
N TRP A 46 -16.01 4.83 -15.23
CA TRP A 46 -14.97 4.88 -16.26
C TRP A 46 -13.91 3.80 -16.00
N PRO A 47 -13.23 3.33 -17.05
CA PRO A 47 -12.11 2.41 -16.89
C PRO A 47 -10.89 3.13 -16.30
N VAL A 48 -10.18 2.43 -15.41
CA VAL A 48 -8.86 2.80 -14.88
C VAL A 48 -7.90 1.70 -15.29
N ALA A 49 -6.91 2.05 -16.11
CA ALA A 49 -5.87 1.12 -16.51
C ALA A 49 -4.88 0.90 -15.37
N VAL A 50 -4.70 -0.35 -14.98
CA VAL A 50 -3.57 -0.82 -14.18
C VAL A 50 -2.52 -1.34 -15.14
N ALA A 51 -1.35 -0.71 -15.13
CA ALA A 51 -0.19 -1.15 -15.89
C ALA A 51 0.62 -2.19 -15.11
N GLU A 52 1.42 -2.96 -15.83
CA GLU A 52 2.47 -3.77 -15.22
C GLU A 52 3.49 -2.85 -14.55
N GLY A 53 3.97 -3.26 -13.38
CA GLY A 53 5.13 -2.63 -12.76
C GLY A 53 6.38 -3.44 -13.10
N ASP A 54 7.45 -2.75 -13.45
CA ASP A 54 8.77 -3.34 -13.74
C ASP A 54 9.47 -3.79 -12.43
N TYR A 55 8.85 -4.72 -11.71
CA TYR A 55 9.35 -5.20 -10.42
C TYR A 55 10.38 -6.31 -10.60
N GLU A 56 11.57 -6.11 -10.06
CA GLU A 56 12.61 -7.14 -10.00
C GLU A 56 12.21 -8.31 -9.08
N LEU A 57 12.85 -9.46 -9.28
CA LEU A 57 12.78 -10.61 -8.37
C LEU A 57 14.05 -10.69 -7.53
N GLN A 58 13.86 -10.86 -6.22
CA GLN A 58 14.91 -11.08 -5.24
C GLN A 58 14.71 -12.43 -4.55
N GLU A 59 15.73 -13.27 -4.58
CA GLU A 59 15.81 -14.47 -3.76
C GLU A 59 16.56 -14.14 -2.47
N LEU A 60 15.91 -14.39 -1.34
CA LEU A 60 16.43 -14.12 0.00
C LEU A 60 16.71 -15.46 0.68
N ASP A 61 17.97 -15.66 1.06
CA ASP A 61 18.36 -16.79 1.91
C ASP A 61 18.18 -16.39 3.37
N LEU A 62 17.21 -17.00 4.04
CA LEU A 62 16.93 -16.73 5.44
C LEU A 62 17.64 -17.75 6.33
N PRO A 63 18.29 -17.30 7.42
CA PRO A 63 18.80 -18.24 8.41
C PRO A 63 17.62 -19.04 9.03
N PRO A 64 17.85 -20.30 9.44
CA PRO A 64 16.77 -21.22 9.80
C PRO A 64 15.84 -20.72 10.92
N ASP A 65 16.39 -19.97 11.87
CA ASP A 65 15.65 -19.36 12.98
C ASP A 65 14.63 -18.31 12.49
N ARG A 66 14.92 -17.59 11.41
CA ARG A 66 14.02 -16.61 10.79
C ARG A 66 13.02 -17.26 9.85
N GLY A 67 13.44 -18.28 9.10
CA GLY A 67 12.52 -19.06 8.27
C GLY A 67 11.39 -19.70 9.10
N ALA A 68 11.70 -20.17 10.31
CA ALA A 68 10.71 -20.72 11.23
C ALA A 68 9.66 -19.70 11.69
N LEU A 69 9.90 -18.38 11.59
CA LEU A 69 8.94 -17.34 11.94
C LEU A 69 7.92 -17.06 10.83
N LEU A 70 8.13 -17.61 9.63
CA LEU A 70 7.22 -17.42 8.50
C LEU A 70 6.01 -18.37 8.53
N THR A 71 5.89 -19.22 9.54
CA THR A 71 4.76 -20.13 9.66
C THR A 71 3.46 -19.36 9.96
N GLU A 72 2.34 -19.89 9.47
CA GLU A 72 1.04 -19.24 9.55
C GLU A 72 0.57 -19.02 11.00
N ASP A 73 0.89 -19.95 11.90
CA ASP A 73 0.56 -19.88 13.33
C ASP A 73 1.28 -18.73 14.07
N ILE A 74 2.41 -18.25 13.53
CA ILE A 74 3.13 -17.08 14.05
C ILE A 74 2.63 -15.80 13.38
N GLN A 75 2.47 -15.80 12.05
CA GLN A 75 2.13 -14.59 11.30
C GLN A 75 0.67 -14.16 11.48
N LEU A 76 -0.29 -15.08 11.52
CA LEU A 76 -1.71 -14.72 11.58
C LEU A 76 -2.09 -13.89 12.82
N PRO A 77 -1.68 -14.25 14.05
CA PRO A 77 -2.02 -13.46 15.23
C PRO A 77 -1.44 -12.03 15.19
N GLU A 78 -0.28 -11.82 14.57
CA GLU A 78 0.30 -10.49 14.40
C GLU A 78 -0.47 -9.70 13.34
N LEU A 79 -0.79 -10.32 12.21
CA LEU A 79 -1.58 -9.72 11.15
C LEU A 79 -2.97 -9.31 11.63
N GLU A 80 -3.62 -10.12 12.47
CA GLU A 80 -4.92 -9.79 13.08
C GLU A 80 -4.85 -8.51 13.93
N LYS A 81 -3.82 -8.36 14.76
CA LYS A 81 -3.61 -7.16 15.59
C LYS A 81 -3.43 -5.92 14.74
N VAL A 82 -2.62 -6.03 13.69
CA VAL A 82 -2.30 -4.92 12.80
C VAL A 82 -3.53 -4.54 11.95
N ASN A 83 -4.28 -5.52 11.44
CA ASN A 83 -5.54 -5.28 10.73
C ASN A 83 -6.60 -4.61 11.61
N ALA A 84 -6.66 -4.95 12.90
CA ALA A 84 -7.55 -4.29 13.85
C ALA A 84 -7.24 -2.79 14.02
N VAL A 85 -5.99 -2.36 13.75
CA VAL A 85 -5.60 -0.94 13.72
C VAL A 85 -5.86 -0.34 12.34
N TRP A 86 -5.41 -0.97 11.26
CA TRP A 86 -5.52 -0.43 9.89
C TRP A 86 -6.96 -0.33 9.37
N SER A 87 -7.88 -1.16 9.89
CA SER A 87 -9.31 -1.08 9.55
C SER A 87 -10.04 0.11 10.19
N GLN A 88 -9.40 0.80 11.14
CA GLN A 88 -9.98 1.97 11.77
C GLN A 88 -9.90 3.19 10.83
N ARG A 89 -10.97 3.98 10.84
CA ARG A 89 -11.06 5.20 10.05
C ARG A 89 -11.02 6.42 10.95
N THR A 90 -10.02 7.27 10.78
CA THR A 90 -10.02 8.62 11.37
C THR A 90 -10.51 9.65 10.34
N PRO A 91 -11.59 10.40 10.58
CA PRO A 91 -12.05 11.45 9.67
C PRO A 91 -11.20 12.73 9.73
N MET A 92 -10.31 12.85 10.72
CA MET A 92 -9.40 13.96 10.90
C MET A 92 -8.03 13.64 10.29
N LEU A 93 -7.49 14.58 9.53
CA LEU A 93 -6.11 14.54 9.08
C LEU A 93 -5.19 14.94 10.25
N TYR A 94 -4.35 14.03 10.70
CA TYR A 94 -3.39 14.31 11.79
C TYR A 94 -2.05 14.86 11.30
N TRP A 95 -1.70 14.63 10.04
CA TRP A 95 -0.51 15.23 9.46
C TRP A 95 -0.84 16.64 8.95
N THR A 96 0.09 17.57 9.17
CA THR A 96 -0.05 18.98 8.75
C THR A 96 1.05 19.41 7.78
N GLN A 97 2.02 18.53 7.52
CA GLN A 97 3.18 18.80 6.68
C GLN A 97 3.37 17.67 5.66
N PRO A 98 4.06 17.93 4.55
CA PRO A 98 4.50 16.87 3.64
C PRO A 98 5.31 15.79 4.37
N PHE A 99 5.11 14.53 3.99
CA PHE A 99 5.95 13.45 4.49
C PHE A 99 7.40 13.68 4.07
N SER A 100 8.30 13.55 5.04
CA SER A 100 9.74 13.57 4.80
C SER A 100 10.27 12.14 4.82
N ARG A 101 11.40 11.92 4.15
CA ARG A 101 12.09 10.64 4.23
C ARG A 101 12.45 10.32 5.68
N PRO A 102 12.25 9.08 6.17
CA PRO A 102 12.48 8.75 7.57
C PRO A 102 13.97 8.71 7.96
N VAL A 103 14.88 8.70 6.98
CA VAL A 103 16.34 8.63 7.18
C VAL A 103 17.06 9.58 6.23
N SER A 104 18.31 9.96 6.57
CA SER A 104 19.17 10.86 5.79
C SER A 104 19.27 10.44 4.32
N ALA A 105 19.29 11.42 3.40
CA ALA A 105 19.39 11.21 1.95
C ALA A 105 20.65 10.42 1.53
N GLU A 106 21.70 10.42 2.35
CA GLU A 106 22.96 9.71 2.09
C GLU A 106 22.81 8.18 2.12
N TYR A 107 21.82 7.66 2.87
CA TYR A 107 21.57 6.22 2.93
C TYR A 107 20.78 5.81 1.69
N PRO A 108 21.26 4.86 0.87
CA PRO A 108 20.54 4.48 -0.34
C PRO A 108 19.32 3.61 -0.01
N THR A 109 18.34 3.60 -0.92
CA THR A 109 17.39 2.48 -0.99
C THR A 109 18.15 1.22 -1.41
N THR A 110 18.01 0.14 -0.65
CA THR A 110 18.64 -1.15 -0.94
C THR A 110 17.65 -2.19 -1.47
N SER A 111 16.37 -2.07 -1.11
CA SER A 111 15.28 -2.89 -1.64
C SER A 111 14.03 -2.03 -1.81
N PRO A 112 13.61 -1.71 -3.05
CA PRO A 112 12.45 -0.87 -3.28
C PRO A 112 11.13 -1.60 -3.01
N PHE A 113 10.06 -0.83 -2.92
CA PHE A 113 8.70 -1.35 -2.84
C PHE A 113 8.35 -2.18 -4.07
N GLY A 114 7.61 -3.27 -3.85
CA GLY A 114 7.06 -4.11 -4.89
C GLY A 114 8.03 -5.14 -5.47
N THR A 115 9.32 -5.11 -5.12
CA THR A 115 10.28 -6.17 -5.48
C THR A 115 9.69 -7.53 -5.10
N ARG A 116 9.63 -8.46 -6.06
CA ARG A 116 9.13 -9.82 -5.83
C ARG A 116 10.12 -10.57 -4.96
N ARG A 117 9.63 -11.34 -3.98
CA ARG A 117 10.48 -12.02 -3.00
C ARG A 117 10.15 -13.50 -2.92
N THR A 118 11.17 -14.33 -2.99
CA THR A 118 11.13 -15.72 -2.53
C THR A 118 12.13 -15.91 -1.40
N TYR A 119 11.76 -16.67 -0.37
CA TYR A 119 12.57 -16.88 0.84
C TYR A 119 13.30 -18.24 0.86
N TYR A 120 13.17 -18.99 -0.22
CA TYR A 120 13.94 -20.20 -0.54
C TYR A 120 13.78 -20.50 -2.04
N THR A 121 14.72 -21.22 -2.64
CA THR A 121 14.69 -21.53 -4.08
C THR A 121 13.41 -22.29 -4.45
N GLY A 122 12.64 -21.74 -5.39
CA GLY A 122 11.37 -22.33 -5.85
C GLY A 122 10.18 -22.16 -4.88
N GLY A 123 10.32 -21.35 -3.83
CA GLY A 123 9.24 -21.02 -2.91
C GLY A 123 8.16 -20.11 -3.48
N PRO A 124 7.07 -19.87 -2.72
CA PRO A 124 6.02 -18.96 -3.12
C PRO A 124 6.57 -17.54 -3.27
N VAL A 125 6.17 -16.87 -4.35
CA VAL A 125 6.56 -15.49 -4.62
C VAL A 125 5.61 -14.55 -3.86
N SER A 126 6.19 -13.79 -2.95
CA SER A 126 5.57 -12.63 -2.29
C SER A 126 6.11 -11.34 -2.92
N TYR A 127 5.90 -10.20 -2.26
CA TYR A 127 6.50 -8.92 -2.64
C TYR A 127 6.93 -8.14 -1.41
N HIS A 128 7.83 -7.19 -1.60
CA HIS A 128 8.23 -6.24 -0.59
C HIS A 128 7.13 -5.17 -0.40
N ASP A 129 6.47 -5.18 0.75
CA ASP A 129 5.36 -4.28 1.12
C ASP A 129 5.82 -2.93 1.69
N GLY A 130 7.14 -2.71 1.74
CA GLY A 130 7.78 -1.48 2.19
C GLY A 130 8.97 -1.09 1.30
N GLN A 131 9.92 -0.34 1.86
CA GLN A 131 11.19 -0.03 1.21
C GLN A 131 12.29 -0.03 2.27
N ASP A 132 13.42 -0.64 1.92
CA ASP A 132 14.57 -0.78 2.80
C ASP A 132 15.61 0.30 2.50
N PHE A 133 16.18 0.87 3.56
CA PHE A 133 17.26 1.84 3.49
C PHE A 133 18.52 1.25 4.13
N GLY A 134 19.67 1.39 3.47
CA GLY A 134 20.95 0.88 3.94
C GLY A 134 21.55 1.73 5.07
N VAL A 135 20.98 1.64 6.26
CA VAL A 135 21.34 2.45 7.43
C VAL A 135 22.04 1.59 8.48
N PRO A 136 23.19 2.01 9.05
CA PRO A 136 23.80 1.33 10.19
C PRO A 136 22.90 1.35 11.42
N ALA A 137 22.94 0.29 12.23
CA ALA A 137 22.13 0.23 13.45
C ALA A 137 22.48 1.36 14.44
N GLY A 138 21.47 2.06 14.94
CA GLY A 138 21.61 3.10 15.96
C GLY A 138 21.89 4.52 15.44
N VAL A 139 21.88 4.71 14.11
CA VAL A 139 21.81 6.03 13.47
C VAL A 139 20.36 6.48 13.38
#